data_AF-A0AAJ1V7H7-F1
#
_entry.id   AF-A0AAJ1V7H7-F1
#
_cell.length_a   1.000
_cell.length_b   1.000
_cell.length_c   1.000
_cell.angle_alpha   90.00
_cell.angle_beta   90.00
_cell.angle_gamma   90.00
#
_symmetry.space_group_name_H-M   'P 1'
#
loop_
_entity.id
_entity.type
_entity.pdbx_description
1 polymer ?
#
loop_
_entity_poly.entity_id
_entity_poly.type
_entity_poly.pdbx_seq_one_letter_code
_entity_poly.pdbx_strand_id
1 'polypeptide(L)' 'APALEPEGGFPGLKRGLPYPVRGEMQGKFGAERPDGGIWRGIVLRAQAGTTVRAVAPGRVVFASWMTGFGNLLIID' A
#
# COMPACT_ATOMS: atom_id res chain seq x y z
N ALA A 1 11.30 -3.67 21.18
CA ALA A 1 9.99 -2.99 21.25
C ALA A 1 10.25 -1.49 21.13
N PRO A 2 9.50 -0.75 20.29
CA PRO A 2 8.30 -0.07 20.83
C PRO A 2 7.11 0.02 19.84
N ALA A 3 5.95 0.32 20.44
CA ALA A 3 4.62 0.69 19.92
C ALA A 3 4.31 0.45 18.42
N LEU A 4 3.46 -0.55 18.14
CA LEU A 4 2.83 -0.75 16.83
C LEU A 4 1.73 0.26 16.52
N GLU A 5 1.48 1.24 17.38
CA GLU A 5 0.41 2.21 17.19
C GLU A 5 0.90 3.62 17.55
N PRO A 6 0.72 4.61 16.66
CA PRO A 6 1.00 6.00 17.00
C PRO A 6 0.09 6.43 18.14
N GLU A 7 0.69 7.00 19.20
CA GLU A 7 -0.10 7.61 20.28
C GLU A 7 -0.95 8.74 19.72
N GLY A 8 -2.27 8.53 19.67
CA GLY A 8 -3.24 9.50 19.13
C GLY A 8 -4.16 8.96 18.04
N GLY A 9 -3.93 7.73 17.54
CA GLY A 9 -4.74 7.13 16.48
C GLY A 9 -4.50 7.78 15.11
N PHE A 10 -4.59 6.98 14.04
CA PHE A 10 -4.47 7.50 12.68
C PHE A 10 -5.84 8.03 12.23
N PRO A 11 -6.03 9.36 12.05
CA PRO A 11 -7.33 9.93 11.64
C PRO A 11 -7.73 9.57 10.19
N GLY A 12 -6.93 8.75 9.52
CA GLY A 12 -7.10 8.39 8.12
C GLY A 12 -6.52 9.44 7.18
N LEU A 13 -6.32 9.03 5.93
CA LEU A 13 -5.92 9.93 4.87
C LEU A 13 -7.15 10.60 4.23
N LYS A 14 -6.98 11.87 3.82
CA LYS A 14 -8.01 12.57 3.04
C LYS A 14 -8.21 11.88 1.70
N ARG A 15 -9.44 11.93 1.16
CA ARG A 15 -9.72 11.46 -0.21
C ARG A 15 -8.95 12.29 -1.23
N GLY A 16 -8.67 11.70 -2.40
CA GLY A 16 -8.05 12.40 -3.53
C GLY A 16 -6.52 12.44 -3.48
N LEU A 17 -5.88 11.63 -2.64
CA LEU A 17 -4.44 11.45 -2.71
C LEU A 17 -4.00 10.85 -4.05
N PRO A 18 -2.80 11.21 -4.54
CA PRO A 18 -2.26 10.62 -5.75
C PRO A 18 -2.00 9.12 -5.54
N TYR A 19 -2.04 8.36 -6.63
CA TYR A 19 -1.50 7.00 -6.61
C TYR A 19 0.01 7.01 -6.38
N PRO A 20 0.56 5.99 -5.71
CA PRO A 20 2.01 5.91 -5.42
C PRO A 20 2.87 5.71 -6.68
N VAL A 21 2.24 5.32 -7.80
CA VAL A 21 2.84 5.18 -9.13
C VAL A 21 1.83 5.54 -10.21
N ARG A 22 2.31 6.02 -11.36
CA ARG A 22 1.50 6.16 -12.58
C ARG A 22 1.43 4.80 -13.28
N GLY A 23 0.37 4.05 -13.00
CA GLY A 23 0.17 2.70 -13.52
C GLY A 23 -1.29 2.40 -13.83
N GLU A 24 -1.52 1.28 -14.51
CA GLU A 24 -2.87 0.81 -14.85
C GLU A 24 -3.49 0.03 -13.67
N MET A 25 -4.76 0.28 -13.36
CA MET A 25 -5.47 -0.44 -12.30
C MET A 25 -5.84 -1.86 -12.75
N GLN A 26 -5.23 -2.87 -12.12
CA GLN A 26 -5.50 -4.29 -12.37
C GLN A 26 -6.42 -4.90 -11.32
N GLY A 27 -6.42 -4.34 -10.11
CA GLY A 27 -7.24 -4.78 -9.00
C GLY A 27 -7.77 -3.59 -8.22
N LYS A 28 -9.06 -3.61 -7.89
CA LYS A 28 -9.73 -2.55 -7.13
C LYS A 28 -10.16 -3.11 -5.79
N PHE A 29 -9.93 -2.36 -4.71
CA PHE A 29 -10.37 -2.72 -3.37
C PHE A 29 -11.86 -3.11 -3.37
N GLY A 30 -12.20 -4.23 -2.73
CA GLY A 30 -13.56 -4.73 -2.61
C GLY A 30 -14.09 -5.46 -3.84
N ALA A 31 -13.39 -5.43 -4.98
CA ALA A 31 -13.78 -6.21 -6.15
C ALA A 31 -13.38 -7.69 -6.01
N GLU A 32 -14.11 -8.56 -6.70
CA GLU A 32 -13.75 -9.97 -6.82
C GLU A 32 -12.44 -10.14 -7.59
N ARG A 33 -11.65 -11.13 -7.18
CA ARG A 33 -10.40 -11.47 -7.88
C ARG A 33 -10.64 -12.56 -8.91
N PRO A 34 -9.91 -12.57 -10.04
CA PRO A 34 -9.99 -13.63 -11.04
C PRO A 34 -9.67 -15.03 -10.49
N ASP A 35 -8.80 -15.11 -9.48
CA ASP A 35 -8.35 -16.33 -8.80
C ASP A 35 -9.17 -16.66 -7.53
N GLY A 36 -10.21 -15.88 -7.25
CA GLY A 36 -11.10 -16.07 -6.10
C GLY A 36 -10.83 -15.15 -4.92
N GLY A 37 -11.88 -14.91 -4.12
CA GLY A 37 -11.85 -13.99 -3.00
C GLY A 37 -11.98 -12.51 -3.41
N ILE A 38 -11.66 -11.61 -2.48
CA ILE A 38 -11.85 -10.16 -2.63
C ILE A 38 -10.52 -9.41 -2.53
N TRP A 39 -10.30 -8.43 -3.39
CA TRP A 39 -9.17 -7.51 -3.29
C TRP A 39 -9.21 -6.72 -1.98
N ARG A 40 -8.15 -6.85 -1.16
CA ARG A 40 -7.98 -6.13 0.11
C ARG A 40 -7.20 -4.82 -0.05
N GLY A 41 -6.88 -4.45 -1.29
CA GLY A 41 -6.15 -3.24 -1.66
C GLY A 41 -6.35 -2.96 -3.15
N ILE A 42 -5.60 -2.00 -3.68
CA ILE A 42 -5.51 -1.78 -5.12
C ILE A 42 -4.24 -2.43 -5.68
N VAL A 43 -4.29 -2.86 -6.94
CA VAL A 43 -3.15 -3.39 -7.67
C VAL A 43 -2.91 -2.51 -8.88
N LEU A 44 -1.71 -1.95 -8.98
CA LEU A 44 -1.30 -1.08 -10.08
C LEU A 44 -0.18 -1.76 -10.87
N ARG A 45 -0.38 -1.92 -12.18
CA ARG A 45 0.66 -2.40 -13.10
C ARG A 45 1.63 -1.27 -13.39
N ALA A 46 2.92 -1.53 -13.19
CA ALA A 46 4.02 -0.62 -13.51
C ALA A 46 5.21 -1.40 -14.09
N GLN A 47 6.09 -0.72 -14.83
CA GLN A 47 7.32 -1.32 -15.33
C GLN A 47 8.31 -1.58 -14.18
N ALA A 48 9.14 -2.62 -14.31
CA ALA A 48 10.19 -2.88 -13.33
C ALA A 48 11.14 -1.68 -13.21
N GLY A 49 11.57 -1.35 -11.99
CA GLY A 49 12.39 -0.17 -11.70
C GLY A 49 11.63 1.16 -11.62
N THR A 50 10.31 1.17 -11.86
CA THR A 50 9.51 2.40 -11.68
C THR A 50 9.56 2.87 -10.23
N THR A 51 9.90 4.14 -10.02
CA THR A 51 9.92 4.74 -8.68
C THR A 51 8.53 4.79 -8.06
N VAL A 52 8.39 4.15 -6.90
CA VAL A 52 7.20 4.23 -6.05
C VAL A 52 7.39 5.36 -5.03
N ARG A 53 6.38 6.23 -4.89
CA ARG A 53 6.40 7.36 -3.94
C ARG A 53 5.36 7.17 -2.85
N ALA A 54 5.68 7.59 -1.63
CA ALA A 54 4.70 7.64 -0.55
C ALA A 54 3.55 8.61 -0.92
N VAL A 55 2.31 8.21 -0.63
CA VAL A 55 1.12 9.02 -0.94
C VAL A 55 0.87 10.15 0.06
N ALA A 56 1.51 10.07 1.22
CA ALA A 56 1.47 11.06 2.30
C ALA A 56 2.77 10.99 3.12
N PRO A 57 3.12 12.05 3.88
CA PRO A 57 4.19 12.00 4.88
C PRO A 57 3.89 10.95 5.95
N GLY A 58 4.93 10.28 6.46
CA GLY A 58 4.82 9.30 7.53
C GLY A 58 6.17 8.69 7.89
N ARG A 59 6.17 7.72 8.80
CA ARG A 59 7.34 6.99 9.28
C ARG A 59 7.35 5.58 8.72
N VAL A 60 8.50 5.15 8.19
CA VAL A 60 8.70 3.74 7.83
C VAL A 60 8.71 2.89 9.08
N VAL A 61 7.75 1.98 9.21
CA VAL A 61 7.63 1.05 10.35
C VAL A 61 7.97 -0.39 9.97
N PHE A 62 8.03 -0.70 8.67
CA PHE A 62 8.47 -2.00 8.15
C PHE A 62 9.09 -1.84 6.76
N ALA A 63 10.24 -2.45 6.50
CA ALA A 63 10.91 -2.44 5.19
C ALA A 63 11.72 -3.73 4.99
N SER A 64 11.04 -4.83 4.62
CA SER A 64 11.69 -6.13 4.42
C SER A 64 10.85 -7.05 3.52
N TRP A 65 11.38 -8.25 3.25
CA TRP A 65 10.67 -9.30 2.53
C TRP A 65 9.60 -9.96 3.42
N MET A 66 8.43 -10.25 2.85
CA MET A 66 7.35 -11.00 3.48
C MET A 66 6.76 -12.03 2.52
N THR A 67 6.63 -13.27 2.98
CA THR A 67 6.02 -14.36 2.20
C THR A 67 4.61 -13.97 1.74
N GLY A 68 4.33 -14.17 0.45
CA GLY A 68 3.04 -13.81 -0.16
C GLY A 68 2.93 -12.36 -0.67
N PHE A 69 3.82 -11.45 -0.24
CA PHE A 69 3.86 -10.05 -0.68
C PHE A 69 5.15 -9.66 -1.40
N GLY A 70 6.24 -10.38 -1.16
CA GLY A 70 7.58 -10.02 -1.64
C GLY A 70 8.17 -8.86 -0.83
N ASN A 71 8.82 -7.91 -1.51
CA ASN A 71 9.35 -6.71 -0.85
C ASN A 71 8.20 -5.81 -0.37
N LEU A 72 8.11 -5.60 0.94
CA LEU A 72 7.03 -4.85 1.57
C LEU A 72 7.56 -3.64 2.34
N LEU A 73 6.89 -2.50 2.15
CA LEU A 73 7.13 -1.24 2.85
C LEU A 73 5.82 -0.78 3.51
N ILE A 74 5.85 -0.51 4.81
CA ILE A 74 4.71 0.02 5.57
C ILE A 74 5.10 1.36 6.16
N ILE A 75 4.22 2.35 5.99
CA ILE A 75 4.38 3.72 6.47
C ILE A 75 3.18 4.05 7.37
N ASP A 76 3.46 4.60 8.55
CA ASP A 76 2.51 5.15 9.52
C ASP A 76 2.45 6.69 9.44
#